data_AF-A0A0K1E8A5-F1
#
_entry.id   AF-A0A0K1E8A5-F1
#
_cell.length_a   1.000
_cell.length_b   1.000
_cell.length_c   1.000
_cell.angle_alpha   90.00
_cell.angle_beta   90.00
_cell.angle_gamma   90.00
#
_symmetry.space_group_name_H-M   'P 1'
#
loop_
_entity.id
_entity.type
_entity.pdbx_description
1 polymer ?
#
loop_
_entity_poly.entity_id
_entity_poly.type
_entity_poly.pdbx_seq_one_letter_code
_entity_poly.pdbx_strand_id
1 'polypeptide(L)'
;MSPRAGALEAQRCVTARVPVTLHEVCYTPRMTRAVLAILWLLPSLALVSVACGGSEHVTEVASVSSTTSAPGVASRSAPAAVVQVKGGEAAGALPASAEGLPETKLSEDLVIRQLAPDVHLITHTFPWPANALLVEMANGDLVLCDPTYTVDAMRLVLAWMDERYGKRRIVALNTHFHIDRVGGNAALLERGIPVYGSDLTARLVTTRSEAHRAWVRASVDDGAIAAVFETQPMVPPDRVFPIAEGLSLTFGEEKVVVHHPGPGHAPDNVVVFFPAHRLLFGGCLVAAGERIGNTTDGDLARWGDAIRDLQRFKAFSIVPGHGSRLDPGLLDHTLALLASASP
;
A
#
# COMPACT_ATOMS: atom_id res chain seq x y z
N MET A 1 -19.10 0.87 -73.95
CA MET A 1 -20.56 1.08 -74.13
C MET A 1 -21.16 1.30 -72.75
N SER A 2 -21.90 2.40 -72.55
CA SER A 2 -22.66 2.71 -71.32
C SER A 2 -23.92 1.79 -71.22
N PRO A 3 -24.61 1.65 -70.06
CA PRO A 3 -25.49 2.74 -69.59
C PRO A 3 -25.68 2.92 -68.06
N ARG A 4 -25.82 4.21 -67.69
CA ARG A 4 -26.79 4.89 -66.80
C ARG A 4 -27.44 4.21 -65.57
N ALA A 5 -27.35 4.90 -64.43
CA ALA A 5 -28.45 5.43 -63.58
C ALA A 5 -27.79 6.03 -62.31
N GLY A 6 -28.19 7.11 -61.64
CA GLY A 6 -29.26 8.10 -61.71
C GLY A 6 -28.94 9.16 -60.63
N ALA A 7 -29.36 10.41 -60.84
CA ALA A 7 -29.06 11.54 -59.96
C ALA A 7 -30.11 11.69 -58.84
N LEU A 8 -29.70 12.21 -57.68
CA LEU A 8 -30.54 13.01 -56.77
C LEU A 8 -29.64 13.92 -55.91
N GLU A 9 -30.03 15.19 -55.84
CA GLU A 9 -29.32 16.33 -55.26
C GLU A 9 -29.12 16.25 -53.74
N ALA A 10 -27.97 16.72 -53.25
CA ALA A 10 -27.72 16.97 -51.83
C ALA A 10 -27.54 18.48 -51.61
N GLN A 11 -28.42 19.06 -50.79
CA GLN A 11 -28.40 20.44 -50.31
C GLN A 11 -27.13 20.73 -49.50
N ARG A 12 -26.44 21.82 -49.88
CA ARG A 12 -25.32 22.40 -49.13
C ARG A 12 -25.85 23.17 -47.93
N CYS A 13 -25.36 22.87 -46.73
CA CYS A 13 -25.46 23.75 -45.57
C CYS A 13 -24.07 24.26 -45.21
N VAL A 14 -23.92 25.58 -45.20
CA VAL A 14 -22.67 26.32 -44.98
C VAL A 14 -22.42 26.45 -43.48
N THR A 15 -21.24 26.04 -43.04
CA THR A 15 -20.74 26.17 -41.66
C THR A 15 -20.38 27.63 -41.35
N ALA A 16 -21.00 28.22 -40.33
CA ALA A 16 -20.58 29.50 -39.76
C ALA A 16 -19.64 29.26 -38.56
N ARG A 17 -18.45 29.87 -38.60
CA ARG A 17 -17.51 29.98 -37.46
C ARG A 17 -17.77 31.29 -36.73
N VAL A 18 -17.91 31.24 -35.41
CA VAL A 18 -17.96 32.41 -34.53
C VAL A 18 -16.63 32.49 -33.77
N PRO A 19 -15.94 33.65 -33.73
CA PRO A 19 -14.73 33.82 -32.92
C PRO A 19 -15.07 34.20 -31.48
N VAL A 20 -14.37 33.60 -30.52
CA VAL A 20 -14.39 33.97 -29.10
C VAL A 20 -13.21 34.89 -28.82
N THR A 21 -13.48 36.10 -28.37
CA THR A 21 -12.48 37.06 -27.87
C THR A 21 -12.24 36.82 -26.37
N LEU A 22 -10.97 36.67 -26.00
CA LEU A 22 -10.47 36.64 -24.62
C LEU A 22 -10.39 38.08 -24.09
N HIS A 23 -11.06 38.36 -22.98
CA HIS A 23 -10.77 39.54 -22.15
C HIS A 23 -10.02 39.11 -20.90
N GLU A 24 -8.80 39.63 -20.76
CA GLU A 24 -8.01 39.62 -19.54
C GLU A 24 -8.75 40.40 -18.44
N VAL A 25 -8.93 39.78 -17.27
CA VAL A 25 -9.35 40.46 -16.05
C VAL A 25 -8.22 40.37 -15.04
N CYS A 26 -7.54 41.49 -14.83
CA CYS A 26 -6.62 41.73 -13.72
C CYS A 26 -7.39 41.71 -12.40
N TYR A 27 -6.94 40.90 -11.43
CA TYR A 27 -7.45 40.90 -10.05
C TYR A 27 -6.45 41.62 -9.14
N THR A 28 -6.88 42.68 -8.48
CA THR A 28 -6.16 43.31 -7.35
C THR A 28 -6.99 43.17 -6.06
N PRO A 29 -6.36 42.99 -4.87
CA PRO A 29 -7.08 42.71 -3.64
C PRO A 29 -7.24 43.97 -2.77
N ARG A 30 -8.41 44.13 -2.11
CA ARG A 30 -8.54 44.61 -0.70
C ARG A 30 -10.00 44.82 -0.29
N MET A 31 -10.34 44.23 0.88
CA MET A 31 -11.18 44.73 2.00
C MET A 31 -12.63 45.15 1.65
N THR A 32 -13.70 44.84 2.40
CA THR A 32 -13.90 44.75 3.85
C THR A 32 -15.30 44.14 4.12
N ARG A 33 -15.50 43.57 5.31
CA ARG A 33 -16.79 43.09 5.85
C ARG A 33 -17.85 44.21 5.94
N ALA A 34 -19.12 43.89 5.68
CA ALA A 34 -20.28 44.41 6.42
C ALA A 34 -21.56 43.59 6.14
N VAL A 35 -22.37 43.46 7.20
CA VAL A 35 -23.59 42.68 7.39
C VAL A 35 -24.84 43.51 7.05
N LEU A 36 -25.96 42.82 6.74
CA LEU A 36 -27.41 43.15 6.86
C LEU A 36 -28.14 42.89 5.52
N ALA A 37 -29.41 42.50 5.42
CA ALA A 37 -30.40 41.83 6.26
C ALA A 37 -31.66 41.65 5.36
N ILE A 38 -32.33 40.50 5.48
CA ILE A 38 -33.81 40.34 5.49
C ILE A 38 -34.64 40.81 4.25
N LEU A 39 -35.31 39.88 3.53
CA LEU A 39 -36.79 39.69 3.51
C LEU A 39 -37.27 38.69 2.43
N TRP A 40 -37.92 37.63 2.92
CA TRP A 40 -39.10 36.87 2.45
C TRP A 40 -39.59 36.98 1.00
N LEU A 41 -39.86 35.80 0.42
CA LEU A 41 -41.13 35.47 -0.28
C LEU A 41 -41.32 33.94 -0.30
N LEU A 42 -42.29 33.44 0.48
CA LEU A 42 -42.94 32.14 0.29
C LEU A 42 -44.21 32.34 -0.57
N PRO A 43 -44.74 31.27 -1.19
CA PRO A 43 -46.01 30.74 -0.66
C PRO A 43 -46.14 29.20 -0.58
N SER A 44 -46.72 28.75 0.53
CA SER A 44 -47.82 27.76 0.71
C SER A 44 -47.72 26.37 0.04
N LEU A 45 -47.53 25.26 0.78
CA LEU A 45 -48.46 24.48 1.65
C LEU A 45 -49.03 23.22 0.96
N ALA A 46 -48.63 22.05 1.45
CA ALA A 46 -49.51 20.89 1.66
C ALA A 46 -48.89 19.95 2.72
N LEU A 47 -49.57 19.83 3.86
CA LEU A 47 -49.34 18.84 4.91
C LEU A 47 -49.99 17.50 4.52
N VAL A 48 -49.30 16.40 4.79
CA VAL A 48 -49.88 15.21 5.44
C VAL A 48 -48.84 14.66 6.41
N SER A 49 -49.24 14.53 7.68
CA SER A 49 -48.49 13.92 8.78
C SER A 49 -49.17 12.61 9.17
N VAL A 50 -48.41 11.53 9.37
CA VAL A 50 -48.61 10.56 10.47
C VAL A 50 -47.27 9.86 10.76
N ALA A 51 -46.73 10.02 11.98
CA ALA A 51 -46.05 8.93 12.72
C ALA A 51 -45.96 9.31 14.21
N CYS A 52 -46.54 8.44 15.05
CA CYS A 52 -46.61 8.52 16.51
C CYS A 52 -45.44 7.81 17.21
N GLY A 53 -45.11 8.28 18.42
CA GLY A 53 -44.47 7.56 19.54
C GLY A 53 -42.93 7.56 19.50
N GLY A 54 -42.18 8.14 20.45
CA GLY A 54 -42.29 8.08 21.93
C GLY A 54 -41.53 6.83 22.42
N SER A 55 -40.55 6.81 23.31
CA SER A 55 -40.14 7.75 24.38
C SER A 55 -38.73 7.39 24.86
N GLU A 56 -37.88 8.39 25.10
CA GLU A 56 -36.67 8.29 25.92
C GLU A 56 -37.04 8.64 27.38
N HIS A 57 -36.50 7.89 28.35
CA HIS A 57 -36.53 8.29 29.76
C HIS A 57 -35.11 8.26 30.35
N VAL A 58 -34.61 9.47 30.60
CA VAL A 58 -33.53 9.78 31.55
C VAL A 58 -34.19 10.12 32.88
N THR A 59 -33.67 9.61 34.00
CA THR A 59 -33.87 10.23 35.33
C THR A 59 -32.62 10.03 36.19
N GLU A 60 -32.21 11.12 36.82
CA GLU A 60 -31.07 11.26 37.74
C GLU A 60 -31.47 10.99 39.21
N VAL A 61 -30.47 10.48 39.95
CA VAL A 61 -30.07 10.75 41.36
C VAL A 61 -31.05 10.52 42.52
N ALA A 62 -30.65 9.61 43.43
CA ALA A 62 -30.64 9.87 44.87
C ALA A 62 -29.67 8.93 45.61
N SER A 63 -28.81 9.51 46.45
CA SER A 63 -27.90 8.87 47.40
C SER A 63 -28.50 8.91 48.81
N VAL A 64 -28.47 7.80 49.58
CA VAL A 64 -28.33 7.79 51.06
C VAL A 64 -27.82 6.41 51.51
N SER A 65 -26.90 6.43 52.47
CA SER A 65 -26.21 5.32 53.14
C SER A 65 -26.91 4.75 54.39
N SER A 66 -26.53 3.50 54.74
CA SER A 66 -26.24 2.94 56.09
C SER A 66 -27.08 1.76 56.63
N THR A 67 -26.34 0.65 56.93
CA THR A 67 -26.41 -0.33 58.06
C THR A 67 -27.74 -1.04 58.39
N THR A 68 -27.88 -2.37 58.63
CA THR A 68 -27.04 -3.36 59.35
C THR A 68 -27.57 -4.82 59.18
N SER A 69 -26.64 -5.80 59.18
CA SER A 69 -26.65 -7.21 59.69
C SER A 69 -27.64 -8.33 59.23
N ALA A 70 -27.08 -9.32 58.48
CA ALA A 70 -27.04 -10.81 58.58
C ALA A 70 -28.35 -11.68 58.76
N PRO A 71 -28.40 -13.00 58.39
CA PRO A 71 -27.30 -13.94 58.09
C PRO A 71 -27.46 -14.88 56.84
N GLY A 72 -26.31 -15.38 56.38
CA GLY A 72 -26.02 -16.74 55.87
C GLY A 72 -26.99 -17.46 54.91
N VAL A 73 -26.65 -17.49 53.62
CA VAL A 73 -26.93 -18.63 52.73
C VAL A 73 -25.72 -18.84 51.83
N ALA A 74 -25.12 -20.03 51.92
CA ALA A 74 -24.07 -20.48 51.01
C ALA A 74 -24.66 -20.71 49.62
N SER A 75 -24.20 -19.96 48.61
CA SER A 75 -24.41 -20.32 47.21
C SER A 75 -23.07 -20.65 46.58
N ARG A 76 -22.98 -21.88 46.05
CA ARG A 76 -21.82 -22.35 45.28
C ARG A 76 -21.85 -21.61 43.94
N SER A 77 -20.92 -20.68 43.72
CA SER A 77 -20.65 -20.15 42.39
C SER A 77 -20.01 -21.26 41.55
N ALA A 78 -20.70 -21.68 40.49
CA ALA A 78 -20.08 -22.47 39.43
C ALA A 78 -18.88 -21.69 38.87
N PRO A 79 -17.74 -22.33 38.58
CA PRO A 79 -16.66 -21.64 37.92
C PRO A 79 -17.15 -21.24 36.53
N ALA A 80 -17.00 -19.97 36.19
CA ALA A 80 -17.14 -19.50 34.82
C ALA A 80 -16.26 -20.40 33.95
N ALA A 81 -16.87 -21.05 32.96
CA ALA A 81 -16.12 -21.80 31.97
C ALA A 81 -15.14 -20.84 31.31
N VAL A 82 -13.86 -20.98 31.65
CA VAL A 82 -12.77 -20.42 30.88
C VAL A 82 -12.86 -21.10 29.52
N VAL A 83 -13.52 -20.43 28.58
CA VAL A 83 -13.36 -20.75 27.17
C VAL A 83 -11.89 -20.46 26.89
N GLN A 84 -11.10 -21.53 26.88
CA GLN A 84 -9.79 -21.55 26.28
C GLN A 84 -10.00 -21.16 24.82
N VAL A 85 -9.92 -19.87 24.52
CA VAL A 85 -9.63 -19.42 23.16
C VAL A 85 -8.28 -20.05 22.87
N LYS A 86 -8.25 -21.01 21.93
CA LYS A 86 -7.00 -21.49 21.37
C LYS A 86 -6.25 -20.25 20.91
N GLY A 87 -5.23 -19.85 21.65
CA GLY A 87 -4.24 -18.91 21.13
C GLY A 87 -3.75 -19.49 19.83
N GLY A 88 -3.85 -18.72 18.74
CA GLY A 88 -3.26 -19.11 17.47
C GLY A 88 -1.80 -19.50 17.72
N GLU A 89 -1.41 -20.70 17.29
CA GLU A 89 0.00 -21.03 17.21
C GLU A 89 0.70 -19.89 16.47
N ALA A 90 1.77 -19.36 17.06
CA ALA A 90 2.62 -18.39 16.36
C ALA A 90 2.94 -18.97 14.98
N ALA A 91 2.65 -18.21 13.92
CA ALA A 91 2.95 -18.64 12.56
C ALA A 91 4.39 -19.17 12.52
N GLY A 92 4.54 -20.43 12.11
CA GLY A 92 5.84 -21.11 12.08
C GLY A 92 6.84 -20.33 11.23
N ALA A 93 8.14 -20.51 11.49
CA ALA A 93 9.19 -19.88 10.69
C ALA A 93 8.99 -20.22 9.21
N LEU A 94 9.08 -19.20 8.34
CA LEU A 94 9.00 -19.41 6.88
C LEU A 94 10.17 -20.31 6.43
N PRO A 95 10.02 -21.03 5.31
CA PRO A 95 11.14 -21.76 4.72
C PRO A 95 12.33 -20.82 4.47
N ALA A 96 13.55 -21.34 4.59
CA ALA A 96 14.78 -20.57 4.39
C ALA A 96 14.98 -20.09 2.94
N SER A 97 14.22 -20.63 1.98
CA SER A 97 14.17 -20.20 0.59
C SER A 97 12.76 -20.39 0.03
N ALA A 98 12.38 -19.51 -0.89
CA ALA A 98 11.17 -19.64 -1.70
C ALA A 98 11.33 -20.61 -2.89
N GLU A 99 12.55 -21.04 -3.17
CA GLU A 99 12.85 -21.93 -4.29
C GLU A 99 12.21 -23.31 -4.10
N GLY A 100 11.61 -23.84 -5.18
CA GLY A 100 10.94 -25.14 -5.16
C GLY A 100 9.59 -25.18 -4.43
N LEU A 101 9.14 -24.06 -3.84
CA LEU A 101 7.79 -23.98 -3.27
C LEU A 101 6.72 -24.00 -4.37
N PRO A 102 5.50 -24.50 -4.06
CA PRO A 102 4.37 -24.43 -4.98
C PRO A 102 4.12 -22.99 -5.43
N GLU A 103 3.98 -22.80 -6.75
CA GLU A 103 3.72 -21.50 -7.35
C GLU A 103 2.40 -21.46 -8.11
N THR A 104 1.70 -20.34 -8.01
CA THR A 104 0.61 -19.95 -8.90
C THR A 104 1.17 -18.99 -9.93
N LYS A 105 1.22 -19.41 -11.19
CA LYS A 105 1.66 -18.58 -12.31
C LYS A 105 0.49 -17.72 -12.81
N LEU A 106 0.62 -16.39 -12.72
CA LEU A 106 -0.40 -15.45 -13.20
C LEU A 106 -0.13 -14.97 -14.63
N SER A 107 1.14 -14.87 -15.00
CA SER A 107 1.64 -14.62 -16.37
C SER A 107 3.05 -15.20 -16.52
N GLU A 108 3.66 -15.07 -17.71
CA GLU A 108 5.02 -15.56 -17.96
C GLU A 108 6.07 -14.97 -17.02
N ASP A 109 5.87 -13.74 -16.56
CA ASP A 109 6.76 -12.94 -15.72
C ASP A 109 6.26 -12.77 -14.27
N LEU A 110 5.10 -13.30 -13.91
CA LEU A 110 4.46 -13.07 -12.61
C LEU A 110 4.04 -14.37 -11.94
N VAL A 111 4.60 -14.63 -10.77
CA VAL A 111 4.34 -15.84 -9.96
C VAL A 111 4.06 -15.49 -8.51
N ILE A 112 3.20 -16.27 -7.87
CA ILE A 112 2.90 -16.20 -6.44
C ILE A 112 3.29 -17.51 -5.76
N ARG A 113 4.15 -17.46 -4.74
CA ARG A 113 4.57 -18.61 -3.93
C ARG A 113 4.01 -18.48 -2.51
N GLN A 114 3.42 -19.55 -2.00
CA GLN A 114 2.92 -19.59 -0.63
C GLN A 114 4.07 -19.95 0.32
N LEU A 115 4.50 -19.01 1.16
CA LEU A 115 5.56 -19.22 2.16
C LEU A 115 5.01 -19.82 3.46
N ALA A 116 3.80 -19.42 3.81
CA ALA A 116 2.97 -19.94 4.90
C ALA A 116 1.49 -19.79 4.50
N PRO A 117 0.51 -20.41 5.19
CA PRO A 117 -0.91 -20.28 4.84
C PRO A 117 -1.40 -18.84 4.63
N ASP A 118 -0.84 -17.93 5.40
CA ASP A 118 -1.14 -16.51 5.53
C ASP A 118 -0.06 -15.59 4.92
N VAL A 119 1.03 -16.14 4.35
CA VAL A 119 2.15 -15.36 3.79
C VAL A 119 2.46 -15.80 2.38
N HIS A 120 2.39 -14.86 1.43
CA HIS A 120 2.65 -15.09 0.01
C HIS A 120 3.75 -14.17 -0.50
N LEU A 121 4.71 -14.75 -1.22
CA LEU A 121 5.72 -14.03 -1.99
C LEU A 121 5.22 -13.88 -3.42
N ILE A 122 5.10 -12.65 -3.89
CA ILE A 122 4.77 -12.35 -5.28
C ILE A 122 6.08 -11.93 -5.96
N THR A 123 6.48 -12.61 -7.02
CA THR A 123 7.68 -12.25 -7.79
C THR A 123 7.28 -11.82 -9.18
N HIS A 124 7.59 -10.58 -9.54
CA HIS A 124 7.38 -10.03 -10.88
C HIS A 124 8.74 -9.78 -11.54
N THR A 125 8.96 -10.36 -12.72
CA THR A 125 10.23 -10.32 -13.46
C THR A 125 10.13 -9.38 -14.63
N PHE A 126 10.40 -8.09 -14.40
CA PHE A 126 10.19 -7.08 -15.43
C PHE A 126 11.20 -5.91 -15.29
N PRO A 127 12.43 -6.02 -15.83
CA PRO A 127 13.04 -7.20 -16.43
C PRO A 127 13.70 -8.11 -15.38
N TRP A 128 14.01 -7.58 -14.20
CA TRP A 128 14.64 -8.33 -13.13
C TRP A 128 13.59 -8.81 -12.12
N PRO A 129 13.73 -10.00 -11.53
CA PRO A 129 12.78 -10.50 -10.54
C PRO A 129 12.77 -9.61 -9.31
N ALA A 130 11.64 -8.97 -9.01
CA ALA A 130 11.41 -8.23 -7.77
C ALA A 130 10.30 -8.88 -6.95
N ASN A 131 10.52 -8.92 -5.65
CA ASN A 131 9.60 -9.48 -4.68
C ASN A 131 8.70 -8.40 -4.09
N ALA A 132 7.42 -8.75 -3.99
CA ALA A 132 6.40 -8.15 -3.16
C ALA A 132 5.95 -9.18 -2.11
N LEU A 133 5.42 -8.71 -0.98
CA LEU A 133 4.97 -9.56 0.11
C LEU A 133 3.50 -9.29 0.42
N LEU A 134 2.69 -10.34 0.45
CA LEU A 134 1.30 -10.28 0.91
C LEU A 134 1.16 -11.10 2.21
N VAL A 135 0.65 -10.46 3.25
CA VAL A 135 0.35 -11.09 4.55
C VAL A 135 -1.13 -10.93 4.87
N GLU A 136 -1.79 -12.04 5.21
CA GLU A 136 -3.13 -12.05 5.79
C GLU A 136 -3.01 -11.95 7.32
N MET A 137 -3.59 -10.90 7.90
CA MET A 137 -3.61 -10.67 9.35
C MET A 137 -4.70 -11.53 10.01
N ALA A 138 -4.63 -11.83 11.32
CA ALA A 138 -5.63 -12.67 11.99
C ALA A 138 -7.06 -12.13 11.95
N ASN A 139 -7.25 -10.81 11.83
CA ASN A 139 -8.58 -10.21 11.64
C ASN A 139 -9.11 -10.33 10.20
N GLY A 140 -8.33 -10.94 9.31
CA GLY A 140 -8.64 -11.17 7.91
C GLY A 140 -8.29 -10.01 6.97
N ASP A 141 -7.69 -8.93 7.47
CA ASP A 141 -7.19 -7.86 6.60
C ASP A 141 -5.93 -8.31 5.86
N LEU A 142 -5.63 -7.65 4.73
CA LEU A 142 -4.49 -7.96 3.89
C LEU A 142 -3.49 -6.80 3.88
N VAL A 143 -2.21 -7.12 4.07
CA VAL A 143 -1.10 -6.17 3.98
C VAL A 143 -0.22 -6.53 2.79
N LEU A 144 -0.13 -5.63 1.82
CA LEU A 144 0.69 -5.77 0.61
C LEU A 144 1.89 -4.83 0.67
N CYS A 145 3.10 -5.38 0.73
CA CYS A 145 4.34 -4.61 0.65
C CYS A 145 4.89 -4.66 -0.77
N ASP A 146 5.21 -3.48 -1.33
CA ASP A 146 5.77 -3.25 -2.66
C ASP A 146 4.93 -3.80 -3.82
N PRO A 147 3.91 -3.09 -4.32
CA PRO A 147 3.22 -3.51 -5.54
C PRO A 147 4.17 -3.73 -6.73
N THR A 148 3.76 -4.59 -7.65
CA THR A 148 4.54 -5.06 -8.81
C THR A 148 5.05 -3.93 -9.72
N TYR A 149 6.11 -4.17 -10.52
CA TYR A 149 6.64 -3.18 -11.49
C TYR A 149 5.63 -2.48 -12.40
N THR A 150 4.53 -3.15 -12.77
CA THR A 150 3.56 -2.62 -13.75
C THR A 150 2.16 -2.60 -13.18
N VAL A 151 1.37 -1.65 -13.65
CA VAL A 151 -0.06 -1.54 -13.35
C VAL A 151 -0.81 -2.82 -13.75
N ASP A 152 -0.48 -3.41 -14.90
CA ASP A 152 -1.17 -4.60 -15.40
C ASP A 152 -0.83 -5.86 -14.59
N ALA A 153 0.43 -6.06 -14.21
CA ALA A 153 0.80 -7.13 -13.29
C ALA A 153 0.06 -6.98 -11.95
N MET A 154 -0.07 -5.75 -11.44
CA MET A 154 -0.78 -5.51 -10.19
C MET A 154 -2.27 -5.83 -10.33
N ARG A 155 -2.89 -5.56 -11.49
CA ARG A 155 -4.29 -5.95 -11.76
C ARG A 155 -4.46 -7.47 -11.74
N LEU A 156 -3.50 -8.24 -12.25
CA LEU A 156 -3.53 -9.72 -12.18
C LEU A 156 -3.45 -10.21 -10.72
N VAL A 157 -2.54 -9.64 -9.92
CA VAL A 157 -2.44 -9.96 -8.48
C VAL A 157 -3.75 -9.62 -7.77
N LEU A 158 -4.33 -8.46 -8.04
CA LEU A 158 -5.59 -8.01 -7.45
C LEU A 158 -6.77 -8.94 -7.80
N ALA A 159 -6.83 -9.44 -9.04
CA ALA A 159 -7.83 -10.41 -9.46
C ALA A 159 -7.67 -11.75 -8.72
N TRP A 160 -6.43 -12.24 -8.59
CA TRP A 160 -6.12 -13.44 -7.80
C TRP A 160 -6.49 -13.25 -6.31
N MET A 161 -6.23 -12.07 -5.74
CA MET A 161 -6.62 -11.75 -4.36
C MET A 161 -8.13 -11.77 -4.18
N ASP A 162 -8.90 -11.22 -5.13
CA ASP A 162 -10.36 -11.23 -5.09
C ASP A 162 -10.92 -12.66 -5.14
N GLU A 163 -10.34 -13.52 -5.98
CA GLU A 163 -10.74 -14.93 -6.07
C GLU A 163 -10.44 -15.70 -4.78
N ARG A 164 -9.25 -15.49 -4.20
CA ARG A 164 -8.80 -16.22 -3.00
C ARG A 164 -9.48 -15.74 -1.72
N TYR A 165 -9.56 -14.43 -1.51
CA TYR A 165 -9.95 -13.85 -0.23
C TYR A 165 -11.33 -13.19 -0.23
N GLY A 166 -11.93 -12.99 -1.40
CA GLY A 166 -13.12 -12.17 -1.56
C GLY A 166 -12.85 -10.69 -1.28
N LYS A 167 -13.90 -9.95 -0.92
CA LYS A 167 -13.77 -8.54 -0.53
C LYS A 167 -13.17 -8.44 0.87
N ARG A 168 -11.91 -8.00 0.96
CA ARG A 168 -11.20 -7.74 2.21
C ARG A 168 -10.67 -6.32 2.23
N ARG A 169 -10.40 -5.80 3.43
CA ARG A 169 -9.64 -4.55 3.56
C ARG A 169 -8.20 -4.84 3.18
N ILE A 170 -7.67 -4.07 2.24
CA ILE A 170 -6.28 -4.15 1.80
C ILE A 170 -5.59 -2.87 2.22
N VAL A 171 -4.38 -3.00 2.77
CA VAL A 171 -3.45 -1.89 3.02
C VAL A 171 -2.17 -2.16 2.24
N ALA A 172 -1.79 -1.24 1.37
CA ALA A 172 -0.54 -1.34 0.61
C ALA A 172 0.55 -0.44 1.21
N LEU A 173 1.81 -0.84 1.09
CA LEU A 173 2.99 -0.17 1.61
C LEU A 173 4.08 -0.11 0.54
N ASN A 174 4.60 1.09 0.21
CA ASN A 174 5.81 1.24 -0.59
C ASN A 174 7.03 1.32 0.33
N THR A 175 8.07 0.54 0.04
CA THR A 175 9.33 0.59 0.80
C THR A 175 10.30 1.66 0.32
N HIS A 176 10.26 2.04 -0.95
CA HIS A 176 11.00 3.18 -1.51
C HIS A 176 10.43 3.58 -2.88
N PHE A 177 11.02 4.60 -3.51
CA PHE A 177 10.48 5.25 -4.72
C PHE A 177 10.73 4.54 -6.06
N HIS A 178 11.56 3.49 -6.12
CA HIS A 178 11.88 2.82 -7.39
C HIS A 178 10.68 2.09 -7.99
N ILE A 179 10.71 1.89 -9.31
CA ILE A 179 9.57 1.41 -10.08
C ILE A 179 9.09 0.01 -9.70
N ASP A 180 10.01 -0.85 -9.22
CA ASP A 180 9.72 -2.19 -8.70
C ASP A 180 8.92 -2.18 -7.39
N ARG A 181 8.65 -0.99 -6.85
CA ARG A 181 7.99 -0.77 -5.56
C ARG A 181 6.75 0.08 -5.68
N VAL A 182 6.72 1.01 -6.64
CA VAL A 182 5.62 1.97 -6.84
C VAL A 182 4.87 1.76 -8.16
N GLY A 183 5.36 0.92 -9.06
CA GLY A 183 4.80 0.77 -10.42
C GLY A 183 3.34 0.34 -10.43
N GLY A 184 2.93 -0.52 -9.49
CA GLY A 184 1.56 -0.98 -9.35
C GLY A 184 0.63 -0.04 -8.58
N ASN A 185 1.11 1.11 -8.08
CA ASN A 185 0.30 2.03 -7.24
C ASN A 185 -0.97 2.50 -7.96
N ALA A 186 -0.91 2.76 -9.27
CA ALA A 186 -2.09 3.22 -10.02
C ALA A 186 -3.24 2.20 -9.94
N ALA A 187 -2.96 0.89 -10.09
CA ALA A 187 -3.97 -0.15 -10.02
C ALA A 187 -4.62 -0.25 -8.63
N LEU A 188 -3.84 -0.04 -7.57
CA LEU A 188 -4.32 -0.01 -6.20
C LEU A 188 -5.26 1.18 -5.96
N LEU A 189 -4.83 2.37 -6.36
CA LEU A 189 -5.58 3.60 -6.16
C LEU A 189 -6.86 3.66 -7.01
N GLU A 190 -6.85 3.13 -8.23
CA GLU A 190 -8.04 2.96 -9.06
C GLU A 190 -9.12 2.11 -8.38
N ARG A 191 -8.71 1.14 -7.53
CA ARG A 191 -9.62 0.33 -6.70
C ARG A 191 -9.96 0.97 -5.35
N GLY A 192 -9.45 2.16 -5.05
CA GLY A 192 -9.62 2.82 -3.76
C GLY A 192 -8.86 2.16 -2.61
N ILE A 193 -7.83 1.37 -2.91
CA ILE A 193 -6.96 0.75 -1.88
C ILE A 193 -5.96 1.80 -1.41
N PRO A 194 -5.87 2.09 -0.10
CA PRO A 194 -4.90 3.05 0.42
C PRO A 194 -3.46 2.53 0.28
N VAL A 195 -2.58 3.38 -0.24
CA VAL A 195 -1.16 3.13 -0.41
C VAL A 195 -0.37 4.03 0.53
N TYR A 196 0.27 3.40 1.51
CA TYR A 196 1.12 4.06 2.47
C TYR A 196 2.57 4.13 1.99
N GLY A 197 3.23 5.26 2.24
CA GLY A 197 4.65 5.41 2.00
C GLY A 197 5.18 6.66 2.70
N SER A 198 6.50 6.78 2.76
CA SER A 198 7.10 7.92 3.47
C SER A 198 6.91 9.24 2.69
N ASP A 199 6.99 10.36 3.41
CA ASP A 199 7.04 11.70 2.83
C ASP A 199 8.18 11.87 1.82
N LEU A 200 9.32 11.25 2.12
CA LEU A 200 10.46 11.21 1.23
C LEU A 200 10.17 10.40 -0.04
N THR A 201 9.53 9.23 0.08
CA THR A 201 9.11 8.41 -1.07
C THR A 201 8.15 9.19 -1.97
N ALA A 202 7.11 9.80 -1.41
CA ALA A 202 6.15 10.61 -2.18
C ALA A 202 6.85 11.75 -2.95
N ARG A 203 7.83 12.41 -2.31
CA ARG A 203 8.64 13.45 -2.96
C ARG A 203 9.58 12.90 -4.03
N LEU A 204 10.22 11.76 -3.81
CA LEU A 204 11.17 11.19 -4.77
C LEU A 204 10.48 10.61 -6.00
N VAL A 205 9.30 9.99 -5.85
CA VAL A 205 8.49 9.60 -7.01
C VAL A 205 8.21 10.82 -7.89
N THR A 206 7.74 11.93 -7.31
CA THR A 206 7.41 13.13 -8.09
C THR A 206 8.63 13.83 -8.70
N THR A 207 9.79 13.78 -8.04
CA THR A 207 10.99 14.54 -8.47
C THR A 207 12.03 13.73 -9.24
N ARG A 208 12.02 12.40 -9.18
CA ARG A 208 13.03 11.52 -9.80
C ARG A 208 12.50 10.52 -10.82
N SER A 209 11.19 10.40 -11.02
CA SER A 209 10.62 9.43 -11.98
C SER A 209 11.21 9.56 -13.39
N GLU A 210 11.42 10.78 -13.90
CA GLU A 210 12.02 10.99 -15.24
C GLU A 210 13.48 10.53 -15.31
N ALA A 211 14.26 10.81 -14.27
CA ALA A 211 15.66 10.35 -14.19
C ALA A 211 15.71 8.82 -14.09
N HIS A 212 14.81 8.22 -13.31
CA HIS A 212 14.68 6.78 -13.19
C HIS A 212 14.29 6.12 -14.52
N ARG A 213 13.29 6.66 -15.23
CA ARG A 213 12.93 6.21 -16.59
C ARG A 213 14.11 6.32 -17.55
N ALA A 214 14.89 7.39 -17.49
CA ALA A 214 16.07 7.54 -18.32
C ALA A 214 17.15 6.49 -18.01
N TRP A 215 17.36 6.16 -16.73
CA TRP A 215 18.27 5.07 -16.35
C TRP A 215 17.78 3.72 -16.85
N VAL A 216 16.48 3.44 -16.72
CA VAL A 216 15.85 2.22 -17.25
C VAL A 216 16.04 2.12 -18.76
N ARG A 217 15.79 3.20 -19.52
CA ARG A 217 16.05 3.26 -20.98
C ARG A 217 17.49 2.90 -21.34
N ALA A 218 18.45 3.29 -20.52
CA ALA A 218 19.87 3.01 -20.75
C ALA A 218 20.29 1.61 -20.30
N SER A 219 19.49 0.94 -19.46
CA SER A 219 19.86 -0.30 -18.79
C SER A 219 19.09 -1.53 -19.27
N VAL A 220 18.04 -1.34 -20.07
CA VAL A 220 17.16 -2.40 -20.56
C VAL A 220 17.26 -2.51 -22.08
N ASP A 221 17.77 -3.65 -22.55
CA ASP A 221 17.91 -3.94 -23.99
C ASP A 221 16.58 -4.36 -24.66
N ASP A 222 15.62 -4.84 -23.87
CA ASP A 222 14.30 -5.24 -24.36
C ASP A 222 13.43 -4.01 -24.64
N GLY A 223 13.22 -3.71 -25.92
CA GLY A 223 12.43 -2.57 -26.38
C GLY A 223 10.95 -2.61 -25.95
N ALA A 224 10.37 -3.80 -25.72
CA ALA A 224 9.00 -3.93 -25.24
C ALA A 224 8.91 -3.54 -23.75
N ILE A 225 9.86 -4.01 -22.93
CA ILE A 225 9.96 -3.62 -21.52
C ILE A 225 10.22 -2.11 -21.40
N ALA A 226 11.15 -1.58 -22.20
CA ALA A 226 11.45 -0.15 -22.22
C ALA A 226 10.22 0.70 -22.59
N ALA A 227 9.42 0.26 -23.58
CA ALA A 227 8.19 0.96 -23.98
C ALA A 227 7.12 1.00 -22.89
N VAL A 228 6.99 -0.07 -22.10
CA VAL A 228 6.09 -0.09 -20.92
C VAL A 228 6.54 0.93 -19.89
N PHE A 229 7.84 0.95 -19.56
CA PHE A 229 8.38 1.90 -18.58
C PHE A 229 8.28 3.37 -19.00
N GLU A 230 8.36 3.65 -20.29
CA GLU A 230 8.22 5.01 -20.82
C GLU A 230 6.81 5.58 -20.60
N THR A 231 5.79 4.72 -20.69
CA THR A 231 4.39 5.16 -20.74
C THR A 231 3.64 4.94 -19.44
N GLN A 232 4.04 3.97 -18.62
CA GLN A 232 3.31 3.67 -17.39
C GLN A 232 3.45 4.79 -16.34
N PRO A 233 2.40 5.06 -15.56
CA PRO A 233 2.44 6.09 -14.54
C PRO A 233 3.26 5.64 -13.32
N MET A 234 4.10 6.54 -12.79
CA MET A 234 4.71 6.40 -11.47
C MET A 234 3.92 7.24 -10.48
N VAL A 235 3.02 6.62 -9.73
CA VAL A 235 2.08 7.31 -8.83
C VAL A 235 2.61 7.27 -7.40
N PRO A 236 2.73 8.41 -6.69
CA PRO A 236 3.16 8.42 -5.30
C PRO A 236 2.10 7.78 -4.37
N PRO A 237 2.48 7.34 -3.15
CA PRO A 237 1.53 6.90 -2.13
C PRO A 237 0.54 8.03 -1.76
N ASP A 238 -0.72 7.69 -1.47
CA ASP A 238 -1.76 8.65 -1.04
C ASP A 238 -1.83 8.81 0.48
N ARG A 239 -1.22 7.90 1.25
CA ARG A 239 -1.12 7.95 2.71
C ARG A 239 0.32 8.12 3.14
N VAL A 240 0.66 9.36 3.49
CA VAL A 240 2.04 9.74 3.76
C VAL A 240 2.32 9.76 5.27
N PHE A 241 3.48 9.25 5.68
CA PHE A 241 4.01 9.38 7.04
C PHE A 241 5.41 10.03 7.05
N PRO A 242 5.80 10.76 8.11
CA PRO A 242 7.17 11.29 8.23
C PRO A 242 8.19 10.16 8.31
N ILE A 243 9.15 10.11 7.39
CA ILE A 243 10.08 8.97 7.31
C ILE A 243 10.85 8.71 8.61
N ALA A 244 11.22 9.77 9.33
CA ALA A 244 11.97 9.69 10.58
C ALA A 244 11.17 9.09 11.75
N GLU A 245 9.83 9.13 11.67
CA GLU A 245 8.94 8.58 12.70
C GLU A 245 8.52 7.13 12.39
N GLY A 246 8.61 6.73 11.12
CA GLY A 246 8.06 5.46 10.66
C GLY A 246 6.53 5.43 10.71
N LEU A 247 5.97 4.23 10.77
CA LEU A 247 4.52 4.03 10.87
C LEU A 247 4.23 2.75 11.66
N SER A 248 3.21 2.77 12.50
CA SER A 248 2.66 1.56 13.12
C SER A 248 1.18 1.44 12.79
N LEU A 249 0.83 0.31 12.18
CA LEU A 249 -0.54 -0.04 11.82
C LEU A 249 -1.04 -1.17 12.71
N THR A 250 -2.33 -1.13 13.05
CA THR A 250 -2.97 -2.14 13.90
C THR A 250 -4.08 -2.85 13.14
N PHE A 251 -4.09 -4.18 13.24
CA PHE A 251 -5.02 -5.09 12.58
C PHE A 251 -5.60 -6.04 13.64
N GLY A 252 -6.69 -5.61 14.29
CA GLY A 252 -7.17 -6.26 15.51
C GLY A 252 -6.16 -6.08 16.65
N GLU A 253 -5.60 -7.18 17.15
CA GLU A 253 -4.54 -7.17 18.18
C GLU A 253 -3.12 -7.19 17.56
N GLU A 254 -3.01 -7.48 16.27
CA GLU A 254 -1.73 -7.54 15.58
C GLU A 254 -1.23 -6.16 15.16
N LYS A 255 0.08 -6.01 15.12
CA LYS A 255 0.76 -4.80 14.67
C LYS A 255 1.60 -5.07 13.43
N VAL A 256 1.70 -4.07 12.58
CA VAL A 256 2.70 -3.99 11.52
C VAL A 256 3.51 -2.72 11.74
N VAL A 257 4.83 -2.84 11.71
CA VAL A 257 5.77 -1.73 12.01
C VAL A 257 6.57 -1.42 10.75
N VAL A 258 6.46 -0.19 10.27
CA VAL A 258 7.28 0.36 9.19
C VAL A 258 8.38 1.20 9.82
N HIS A 259 9.62 0.89 9.48
CA HIS A 259 10.78 1.48 10.12
C HIS A 259 11.80 1.96 9.09
N HIS A 260 12.33 3.18 9.29
CA HIS A 260 13.45 3.69 8.50
C HIS A 260 14.75 3.48 9.29
N PRO A 261 15.60 2.51 8.91
CA PRO A 261 16.86 2.24 9.61
C PRO A 261 17.98 3.23 9.25
N GLY A 262 17.71 4.17 8.35
CA GLY A 262 18.71 5.03 7.71
C GLY A 262 18.85 4.74 6.22
N PRO A 263 19.59 5.58 5.48
CA PRO A 263 19.79 5.40 4.05
C PRO A 263 20.63 4.14 3.76
N GLY A 264 20.30 3.45 2.68
CA GLY A 264 21.00 2.26 2.22
C GLY A 264 20.95 2.13 0.70
N HIS A 265 20.06 1.28 0.17
CA HIS A 265 19.81 1.15 -1.27
C HIS A 265 19.31 2.46 -1.89
N ALA A 266 18.46 3.16 -1.15
CA ALA A 266 17.90 4.44 -1.52
C ALA A 266 17.86 5.34 -0.26
N PRO A 267 17.77 6.67 -0.41
CA PRO A 267 17.67 7.56 0.75
C PRO A 267 16.37 7.36 1.55
N ASP A 268 15.34 6.76 0.94
CA ASP A 268 14.00 6.61 1.49
C ASP A 268 13.60 5.17 1.84
N ASN A 269 14.52 4.21 1.78
CA ASN A 269 14.18 2.83 2.08
C ASN A 269 13.62 2.67 3.50
N VAL A 270 12.47 2.02 3.61
CA VAL A 270 11.91 1.53 4.87
C VAL A 270 11.79 0.01 4.82
N VAL A 271 11.75 -0.61 6.00
CA VAL A 271 11.44 -2.03 6.16
C VAL A 271 10.09 -2.19 6.82
N VAL A 272 9.43 -3.33 6.59
CA VAL A 272 8.14 -3.65 7.22
C VAL A 272 8.31 -4.90 8.08
N PHE A 273 8.06 -4.76 9.38
CA PHE A 273 8.17 -5.85 10.36
C PHE A 273 6.79 -6.28 10.85
N PHE A 274 6.57 -7.60 10.83
CA PHE A 274 5.37 -8.27 11.32
C PHE A 274 5.75 -9.05 12.60
N PRO A 275 5.57 -8.48 13.81
CA PRO A 275 6.04 -9.09 15.05
C PRO A 275 5.42 -10.46 15.33
N ALA A 276 4.12 -10.64 15.01
CA ALA A 276 3.41 -11.89 15.21
C ALA A 276 4.02 -13.06 14.42
N HIS A 277 4.56 -12.77 13.23
CA HIS A 277 5.23 -13.75 12.36
C HIS A 277 6.76 -13.75 12.52
N ARG A 278 7.33 -12.81 13.31
CA ARG A 278 8.77 -12.51 13.34
C ARG A 278 9.37 -12.36 11.93
N LEU A 279 8.59 -11.76 11.03
CA LEU A 279 8.90 -11.62 9.61
C LEU A 279 9.28 -10.18 9.31
N LEU A 280 10.42 -10.00 8.63
CA LEU A 280 10.88 -8.70 8.16
C LEU A 280 10.87 -8.67 6.64
N PHE A 281 10.08 -7.79 6.05
CA PHE A 281 10.22 -7.43 4.65
C PHE A 281 11.30 -6.34 4.54
N GLY A 282 12.48 -6.73 4.07
CA GLY A 282 13.65 -5.87 3.96
C GLY A 282 13.69 -5.04 2.69
N GLY A 283 12.89 -5.39 1.67
CA GLY A 283 12.93 -4.72 0.37
C GLY A 283 14.33 -4.70 -0.23
N CYS A 284 14.62 -3.73 -1.11
CA CYS A 284 15.94 -3.60 -1.74
C CYS A 284 17.08 -3.27 -0.77
N LEU A 285 16.77 -2.86 0.47
CA LEU A 285 17.81 -2.63 1.47
C LEU A 285 18.57 -3.94 1.79
N VAL A 286 17.88 -5.08 1.78
CA VAL A 286 18.47 -6.40 2.03
C VAL A 286 18.77 -7.11 0.71
N ALA A 287 20.03 -7.46 0.49
CA ALA A 287 20.48 -8.14 -0.72
C ALA A 287 20.54 -9.66 -0.50
N ALA A 288 20.09 -10.43 -1.49
CA ALA A 288 20.19 -11.89 -1.50
C ALA A 288 21.00 -12.48 -2.66
N GLY A 289 21.38 -11.66 -3.64
CA GLY A 289 22.23 -12.06 -4.76
C GLY A 289 23.72 -12.07 -4.41
N GLU A 290 24.57 -12.26 -5.41
CA GLU A 290 26.04 -12.28 -5.24
C GLU A 290 26.67 -10.89 -5.22
N ARG A 291 25.88 -9.83 -5.45
CA ARG A 291 26.33 -8.43 -5.53
C ARG A 291 25.32 -7.54 -4.83
N ILE A 292 25.75 -6.36 -4.38
CA ILE A 292 24.88 -5.41 -3.67
C ILE A 292 23.77 -4.81 -4.54
N GLY A 293 23.92 -4.87 -5.87
CA GLY A 293 22.95 -4.34 -6.83
C GLY A 293 23.30 -2.94 -7.32
N ASN A 294 22.29 -2.22 -7.82
CA ASN A 294 22.44 -0.85 -8.32
C ASN A 294 22.62 0.12 -7.15
N THR A 295 23.71 0.88 -7.15
CA THR A 295 24.07 1.82 -6.08
C THR A 295 23.85 3.29 -6.47
N THR A 296 23.16 3.58 -7.59
CA THR A 296 22.97 4.94 -8.13
C THR A 296 22.35 5.89 -7.11
N ASP A 297 21.36 5.41 -6.36
CA ASP A 297 20.70 6.16 -5.27
C ASP A 297 21.20 5.73 -3.87
N GLY A 298 22.20 4.85 -3.82
CA GLY A 298 22.62 4.20 -2.58
C GLY A 298 23.65 5.00 -1.78
N ASP A 299 23.58 4.89 -0.45
CA ASP A 299 24.56 5.46 0.48
C ASP A 299 25.46 4.35 1.03
N LEU A 300 26.50 3.97 0.27
CA LEU A 300 27.42 2.89 0.64
C LEU A 300 28.12 3.12 1.99
N ALA A 301 28.30 4.38 2.40
CA ALA A 301 28.95 4.70 3.67
C ALA A 301 28.06 4.39 4.87
N ARG A 302 26.73 4.50 4.72
CA ARG A 302 25.75 4.32 5.81
C ARG A 302 24.90 3.05 5.70
N TRP A 303 24.89 2.40 4.54
CA TRP A 303 24.08 1.20 4.30
C TRP A 303 24.40 0.09 5.32
N GLY A 304 25.69 -0.09 5.67
CA GLY A 304 26.07 -1.07 6.69
C GLY A 304 25.47 -0.79 8.06
N ASP A 305 25.35 0.49 8.46
CA ASP A 305 24.72 0.89 9.72
C ASP A 305 23.21 0.59 9.70
N ALA A 306 22.55 0.89 8.57
CA ALA A 306 21.15 0.57 8.36
C ALA A 306 20.88 -0.95 8.49
N ILE A 307 21.74 -1.80 7.92
CA ILE A 307 21.61 -3.27 8.05
C ILE A 307 21.81 -3.73 9.49
N ARG A 308 22.79 -3.17 10.22
CA ARG A 308 23.01 -3.54 11.62
C ARG A 308 21.84 -3.14 12.51
N ASP A 309 21.17 -2.02 12.24
CA ASP A 309 19.97 -1.64 12.99
C ASP A 309 18.83 -2.69 12.85
N LEU A 310 18.72 -3.37 11.70
CA LEU A 310 17.69 -4.40 11.48
C LEU A 310 17.80 -5.60 12.45
N GLN A 311 18.97 -5.82 13.06
CA GLN A 311 19.16 -6.88 14.07
C GLN A 311 18.23 -6.69 15.29
N ARG A 312 17.76 -5.46 15.54
CA ARG A 312 16.81 -5.14 16.62
C ARG A 312 15.52 -5.94 16.55
N PHE A 313 15.09 -6.29 15.35
CA PHE A 313 13.82 -6.99 15.12
C PHE A 313 13.90 -8.47 15.49
N LYS A 314 15.11 -9.05 15.56
CA LYS A 314 15.33 -10.48 15.81
C LYS A 314 14.43 -11.36 14.93
N ALA A 315 14.29 -10.97 13.66
CA ALA A 315 13.44 -11.65 12.70
C ALA A 315 13.92 -13.10 12.47
N PHE A 316 12.98 -14.01 12.29
CA PHE A 316 13.22 -15.41 11.92
C PHE A 316 13.18 -15.64 10.42
N SER A 317 12.50 -14.76 9.70
CA SER A 317 12.43 -14.78 8.25
C SER A 317 12.57 -13.36 7.74
N ILE A 318 13.36 -13.20 6.68
CA ILE A 318 13.65 -11.92 6.06
C ILE A 318 13.39 -12.04 4.57
N VAL A 319 12.49 -11.24 4.03
CA VAL A 319 12.17 -11.22 2.60
C VAL A 319 12.92 -10.06 1.94
N PRO A 320 13.89 -10.34 1.05
CA PRO A 320 14.61 -9.31 0.31
C PRO A 320 13.77 -8.78 -0.86
N GLY A 321 14.17 -7.62 -1.40
CA GLY A 321 13.53 -7.04 -2.58
C GLY A 321 13.73 -7.87 -3.84
N HIS A 322 14.78 -8.70 -3.89
CA HIS A 322 15.13 -9.58 -5.00
C HIS A 322 15.73 -10.89 -4.47
N GLY A 323 15.48 -12.00 -5.17
CA GLY A 323 16.03 -13.32 -4.84
C GLY A 323 15.11 -14.20 -3.99
N SER A 324 15.47 -15.48 -3.87
CA SER A 324 14.64 -16.51 -3.22
C SER A 324 15.04 -16.86 -1.79
N ARG A 325 16.26 -16.51 -1.34
CA ARG A 325 16.72 -16.76 0.03
C ARG A 325 15.91 -15.92 1.03
N LEU A 326 15.53 -16.49 2.18
CA LEU A 326 14.63 -15.89 3.18
C LEU A 326 15.10 -16.00 4.64
N ASP A 327 16.28 -16.57 4.90
CA ASP A 327 16.76 -16.76 6.28
C ASP A 327 17.38 -15.49 6.90
N PRO A 328 17.49 -15.42 8.24
CA PRO A 328 18.07 -14.26 8.93
C PRO A 328 19.52 -13.96 8.55
N GLY A 329 20.26 -14.95 8.03
CA GLY A 329 21.64 -14.78 7.56
C GLY A 329 21.76 -13.85 6.35
N LEU A 330 20.66 -13.39 5.77
CA LEU A 330 20.65 -12.34 4.76
C LEU A 330 21.22 -11.00 5.24
N LEU A 331 21.09 -10.67 6.54
CA LEU A 331 21.68 -9.43 7.07
C LEU A 331 23.21 -9.51 7.03
N ASP A 332 23.78 -10.61 7.51
CA ASP A 332 25.23 -10.84 7.48
C ASP A 332 25.75 -10.95 6.05
N HIS A 333 24.99 -11.60 5.17
CA HIS A 333 25.28 -11.66 3.73
C HIS A 333 25.34 -10.26 3.12
N THR A 334 24.35 -9.41 3.39
CA THR A 334 24.32 -8.03 2.89
C THR A 334 25.52 -7.23 3.39
N LEU A 335 25.89 -7.38 4.67
CA LEU A 335 27.09 -6.75 5.24
C LEU A 335 28.37 -7.21 4.53
N ALA A 336 28.49 -8.51 4.21
CA ALA A 336 29.64 -9.05 3.50
C ALA A 336 29.76 -8.49 2.07
N LEU A 337 28.62 -8.33 1.37
CA LEU A 337 28.60 -7.71 0.05
C LEU A 337 29.01 -6.23 0.10
N LEU A 338 28.53 -5.47 1.10
CA LEU A 338 28.89 -4.06 1.30
C LEU A 338 30.39 -3.89 1.61
N ALA A 339 30.94 -4.78 2.44
CA ALA A 339 32.38 -4.78 2.72
C ALA A 339 33.21 -5.07 1.46
N SER A 340 32.70 -5.89 0.55
CA SER A 340 33.35 -6.23 -0.72
C SER A 340 33.16 -5.16 -1.81
N ALA A 341 32.14 -4.31 -1.67
CA ALA A 341 31.81 -3.24 -2.60
C ALA A 341 32.45 -1.89 -2.21
N SER A 342 32.98 -1.78 -0.99
CA SER A 342 33.70 -0.60 -0.53
C SER A 342 35.10 -0.58 -1.17
N PRO A 343 35.50 0.53 -1.83
CA PRO A 343 36.75 0.62 -2.58
C PRO A 343 38.02 0.55 -1.72
#